data_AF-A0A6B3N5J0-F1
#
_entry.id   AF-A0A6B3N5J0-F1
#
_cell.length_a   1.000
_cell.length_b   1.000
_cell.length_c   1.000
_cell.angle_alpha   90.00
_cell.angle_beta   90.00
_cell.angle_gamma   90.00
#
_symmetry.space_group_name_H-M   'P 1'
#
loop_
_entity.id
_entity.type
_entity.pdbx_description
1 polymer ?
#
loop_
_entity_poly.entity_id
_entity_poly.type
_entity_poly.pdbx_seq_one_letter_code
_entity_poly.pdbx_strand_id
1 'polypeptide(L)' 'MGDIRGIQEEANLIEQLDHKFIPFAQKLRKLSKGFQERQILEFVGKYMDKKDHEAPRK' A
#
# COMPACT_ATOMS: atom_id res chain seq x y z
N MET A 1 -7.64 9.18 -16.28
CA MET A 1 -7.34 10.02 -15.09
C MET A 1 -7.26 9.05 -13.92
N GLY A 2 -6.04 8.73 -13.49
CA GLY A 2 -5.78 7.59 -12.60
C GLY A 2 -6.55 7.67 -11.27
N ASP A 3 -6.96 6.51 -10.77
CA ASP A 3 -7.81 6.29 -9.60
C ASP A 3 -7.13 6.64 -8.26
N ILE A 4 -6.46 7.78 -8.20
CA ILE A 4 -5.84 8.30 -6.97
C ILE A 4 -6.87 8.56 -5.88
N ARG A 5 -8.10 8.90 -6.28
CA ARG A 5 -9.25 8.99 -5.37
C ARG A 5 -9.51 7.65 -4.68
N GLY A 6 -9.53 6.56 -5.44
CA GLY A 6 -9.67 5.21 -4.90
C GLY A 6 -8.56 4.86 -3.92
N ILE A 7 -7.29 5.15 -4.25
CA ILE A 7 -6.17 4.86 -3.34
C ILE A 7 -6.26 5.69 -2.04
N GLN A 8 -6.72 6.93 -2.10
CA GLN A 8 -6.92 7.76 -0.91
C GLN A 8 -8.05 7.25 -0.03
N GLU A 9 -9.16 6.80 -0.64
CA GLU A 9 -10.27 6.17 0.07
C GLU A 9 -9.82 4.86 0.73
N GLU A 10 -9.06 4.03 0.01
CA GLU A 10 -8.51 2.78 0.53
C GLU A 10 -7.54 3.01 1.69
N ALA A 11 -6.71 4.06 1.62
CA ALA A 11 -5.84 4.45 2.73
C ALA A 11 -6.66 4.83 3.98
N ASN A 12 -7.76 5.57 3.83
CA ASN A 12 -8.65 5.90 4.95
C ASN A 12 -9.33 4.65 5.53
N LEU A 13 -9.78 3.71 4.68
CA LEU A 13 -10.35 2.44 5.15
C LEU A 13 -9.33 1.64 5.96
N ILE A 14 -8.08 1.57 5.48
CA ILE A 14 -6.99 0.88 6.17
C ILE A 14 -6.65 1.54 7.52
N GLU A 15 -6.71 2.87 7.62
CA GLU A 15 -6.52 3.59 8.88
C GLU A 15 -7.60 3.23 9.92
N GLN A 16 -8.84 3.00 9.46
CA GLN A 16 -9.97 2.64 10.31
C GLN A 16 -10.01 1.15 10.71
N LEU A 17 -9.32 0.28 9.97
CA LEU A 17 -9.30 -1.16 10.26
C LEU A 17 -8.54 -1.48 11.55
N ASP A 18 -7.35 -0.90 11.74
CA ASP A 18 -6.52 -1.19 12.91
C ASP A 18 -5.47 -0.08 13.10
N HIS A 19 -5.21 0.28 14.36
CA HIS A 19 -4.20 1.29 14.72
C HIS A 19 -2.80 0.93 14.22
N LYS A 20 -2.49 -0.35 14.04
CA LYS A 20 -1.20 -0.80 13.48
C LYS A 20 -0.99 -0.35 12.02
N PHE A 21 -2.08 -0.06 11.29
CA PHE A 21 -2.02 0.37 9.91
C PHE A 21 -2.04 1.90 9.74
N ILE A 22 -2.26 2.69 10.80
CA ILE A 22 -2.15 4.16 10.77
C ILE A 22 -0.85 4.63 10.08
N PRO A 23 0.36 4.15 10.43
CA PRO A 23 1.58 4.59 9.76
C PRO A 23 1.66 4.17 8.29
N PHE A 24 0.99 3.08 7.92
CA PHE A 24 0.89 2.62 6.52
C PHE A 24 -0.08 3.50 5.72
N ALA A 25 -1.28 3.70 6.25
CA ALA A 25 -2.33 4.53 5.66
C ALA A 25 -1.91 5.98 5.46
N GLN A 26 -1.26 6.59 6.46
CA GLN A 26 -0.73 7.95 6.33
C GLN A 26 0.32 8.06 5.23
N LYS A 27 1.20 7.06 5.11
CA LYS A 27 2.25 7.03 4.08
C LYS A 27 1.65 6.82 2.69
N LEU A 28 0.69 5.89 2.57
CA LEU A 28 -0.06 5.65 1.34
C LEU A 28 -0.81 6.92 0.89
N ARG A 29 -1.53 7.60 1.79
CA ARG A 29 -2.25 8.85 1.52
C ARG A 29 -1.32 9.98 1.06
N LYS A 30 -0.12 10.07 1.64
CA LYS A 30 0.91 11.07 1.26
C LYS A 30 1.45 10.81 -0.15
N LEU A 31 1.70 9.54 -0.48
CA LEU A 31 2.16 9.12 -1.82
C LEU A 31 1.06 9.36 -2.88
N SER A 32 -0.19 9.06 -2.55
CA SER A 32 -1.35 9.32 -3.43
C SER A 32 -1.55 10.81 -3.69
N LYS A 33 -1.34 11.67 -2.68
CA LYS A 33 -1.41 13.13 -2.87
C LYS A 33 -0.34 13.66 -3.83
N GLY A 34 0.82 13.02 -3.88
CA GLY A 34 1.91 13.35 -4.78
C GLY A 34 1.82 12.71 -6.17
N PHE A 35 0.75 11.98 -6.49
CA PHE A 35 0.62 11.20 -7.73
C PHE A 35 1.81 10.24 -7.95
N GLN A 36 2.40 9.75 -6.87
CA GLN A 36 3.61 8.92 -6.92
C GLN A 36 3.23 7.44 -7.08
N GLU A 37 2.50 7.10 -8.15
CA GLU A 37 1.99 5.75 -8.42
C GLU A 37 3.09 4.67 -8.34
N ARG A 38 4.29 4.95 -8.87
CA ARG A 38 5.44 4.02 -8.78
C ARG A 38 5.86 3.76 -7.34
N GLN A 39 5.88 4.78 -6.49
CA GLN A 39 6.25 4.64 -5.09
C GLN A 39 5.17 3.92 -4.29
N ILE A 40 3.89 4.10 -4.66
CA ILE A 40 2.78 3.34 -4.09
C ILE A 40 2.96 1.85 -4.43
N LEU A 41 3.24 1.52 -5.69
CA LEU A 41 3.49 0.15 -6.12
C LEU A 41 4.70 -0.47 -5.42
N GLU A 42 5.82 0.23 -5.30
CA GLU A 42 6.98 -0.26 -4.53
C GLU A 42 6.66 -0.42 -3.05
N PHE A 43 5.89 0.52 -2.48
CA PHE A 43 5.53 0.50 -1.07
C PHE A 43 4.62 -0.69 -0.77
N VAL A 44 3.53 -0.87 -1.52
CA VAL A 44 2.61 -2.00 -1.40
C VAL A 44 3.29 -3.31 -1.76
N GLY A 45 4.15 -3.30 -2.79
CA GLY A 45 4.96 -4.44 -3.22
C GLY A 45 5.79 -5.03 -2.08
N LYS A 46 6.42 -4.20 -1.23
CA LYS A 46 7.15 -4.67 -0.04
C LYS A 46 6.30 -5.44 0.96
N TYR A 47 4.98 -5.23 0.97
CA TYR A 47 4.05 -5.97 1.83
C TYR A 47 3.42 -7.17 1.11
N MET A 48 3.29 -7.12 -0.22
CA MET A 48 2.78 -8.24 -1.03
C MET A 48 3.83 -9.33 -1.30
N ASP A 49 5.13 -8.99 -1.29
CA ASP A 49 6.26 -9.92 -1.52
C ASP A 49 6.44 -10.97 -0.41
N LYS A 50 5.48 -11.10 0.52
CA LYS A 50 5.41 -12.17 1.52
C LYS A 50 4.59 -13.39 1.08
N LYS A 51 4.47 -13.61 -0.23
CA LYS A 51 4.11 -14.91 -0.80
C LYS A 51 5.06 -15.21 -1.96
N ASP A 52 6.23 -15.76 -1.64
CA ASP A 52 6.88 -16.92 -2.29
C ASP A 52 8.40 -16.88 -2.06
N HIS A 53 8.82 -17.32 -0.88
CA HIS A 53 10.04 -18.12 -0.81
C HIS A 53 9.73 -19.36 0.02
N GLU A 54 8.66 -20.07 -0.38
CA GLU A 54 8.60 -21.49 -0.10
C GLU A 54 9.63 -22.14 -1.03
N ALA A 55 10.56 -22.84 -0.40
CA ALA A 55 11.81 -23.33 -0.96
C ALA A 55 11.67 -24.04 -2.32
N PRO A 56 12.73 -24.04 -3.16
CA PRO A 56 12.78 -24.89 -4.33
C PRO A 56 12.68 -26.35 -3.85
N ARG A 57 11.54 -27.00 -4.07
CA ARG A 57 11.46 -28.45 -4.00
C ARG A 57 12.20 -29.01 -5.21
N LYS A 58 13.34 -29.64 -4.90
CA LYS A 58 14.13 -30.52 -5.77
C LYS A 58 13.27 -31.59 -6.44
#